data_AF-A0A1M4MI54-F1
#
_entry.id   AF-A0A1M4MI54-F1
#
_cell.length_a   1.000
_cell.length_b   1.000
_cell.length_c   1.000
_cell.angle_alpha   90.00
_cell.angle_beta   90.00
_cell.angle_gamma   90.00
#
_symmetry.space_group_name_H-M   'P 1'
#
loop_
_entity.id
_entity.type
_entity.pdbx_description
1 polymer ?
#
loop_
_entity_poly.entity_id
_entity_poly.type
_entity_poly.pdbx_seq_one_letter_code
_entity_poly.pdbx_strand_id
1 'polypeptide(L)'
;MIMDDDVYDAYREAGALARKVLRRGAGLVKEGAFLLDMVEETEKMVAEEGALLAFPLNVSYNEAAAHDTAMPGDERVFARGDLIKVDLGIHVDGYIADTAMTVDLGDHGPLVEASRAALEAAIGAVRPGVVTGELGAIIQAAIEEHGYKPVGNLTGHGLDRYDLHGKPMIPNVAMSGGTVIEEGMVFAIEPFATTGSGKVTEASRVEIYKQIAARPARLPSARRILETARPRRGLPFSRRWVPGDKIEIGLSTLVRNGILHPFPVLHDVPGSFVSQAEHTMIVTEEGCEVTTR
;
A
#
# COMPACT_ATOMS: atom_id res chain seq x y z
N MET A 1 20.00 -1.38 17.55
CA MET A 1 19.99 -2.74 18.16
C MET A 1 20.08 -3.70 17.00
N ILE A 2 20.92 -4.72 17.09
CA ILE A 2 21.02 -5.74 16.03
C ILE A 2 19.69 -6.50 15.98
N MET A 3 19.08 -6.53 14.79
CA MET A 3 17.84 -7.28 14.56
C MET A 3 18.12 -8.78 14.70
N ASP A 4 17.20 -9.51 15.32
CA ASP A 4 17.30 -10.96 15.43
C ASP A 4 17.27 -11.64 14.05
N ASP A 5 18.09 -12.68 13.86
CA ASP A 5 18.27 -13.32 12.55
C ASP A 5 16.95 -13.91 12.01
N ASP A 6 16.11 -14.51 12.87
CA ASP A 6 14.82 -15.07 12.45
C ASP A 6 13.86 -13.96 11.99
N VAL A 7 13.92 -12.79 12.64
CA VAL A 7 13.14 -11.60 12.24
C VAL A 7 13.63 -11.04 10.90
N TYR A 8 14.95 -10.99 10.72
CA TYR A 8 15.58 -10.55 9.49
C TYR A 8 15.18 -11.43 8.31
N ASP A 9 15.25 -12.75 8.48
CA ASP A 9 14.87 -13.70 7.45
C ASP A 9 13.36 -13.65 7.13
N ALA A 10 12.49 -13.44 8.13
CA ALA A 10 11.05 -13.30 7.89
C ALA A 10 10.71 -12.09 7.00
N TYR A 11 11.38 -10.93 7.20
CA TYR A 11 11.19 -9.76 6.32
C TYR A 11 11.70 -10.01 4.89
N ARG A 12 12.83 -10.74 4.75
CA ARG A 12 13.37 -11.09 3.42
C ARG A 12 12.49 -12.08 2.69
N GLU A 13 11.98 -13.08 3.39
CA GLU A 13 11.04 -14.05 2.84
C GLU A 13 9.76 -13.34 2.38
N ALA A 14 9.16 -12.50 3.23
CA ALA A 14 8.00 -11.69 2.88
C ALA A 14 8.28 -10.84 1.63
N GLY A 15 9.43 -10.16 1.56
CA GLY A 15 9.83 -9.31 0.44
C GLY A 15 10.02 -10.08 -0.86
N ALA A 16 10.68 -11.24 -0.81
CA ALA A 16 10.89 -12.10 -1.97
C ALA A 16 9.58 -12.61 -2.55
N LEU A 17 8.63 -13.00 -1.69
CA LEU A 17 7.29 -13.45 -2.08
C LEU A 17 6.48 -12.29 -2.65
N ALA A 18 6.48 -11.13 -1.98
CA ALA A 18 5.75 -9.93 -2.41
C ALA A 18 6.18 -9.48 -3.80
N ARG A 19 7.49 -9.35 -4.04
CA ARG A 19 8.04 -9.03 -5.35
C ARG A 19 7.63 -10.03 -6.43
N LYS A 20 7.71 -11.33 -6.14
CA LYS A 20 7.36 -12.40 -7.09
C LYS A 20 5.90 -12.30 -7.50
N VAL A 21 5.00 -12.15 -6.52
CA VAL A 21 3.56 -12.09 -6.77
C VAL A 21 3.16 -10.76 -7.39
N LEU A 22 3.68 -9.62 -6.92
CA LEU A 22 3.40 -8.30 -7.47
C LEU A 22 3.69 -8.26 -8.98
N ARG A 23 4.86 -8.76 -9.41
CA ARG A 23 5.22 -8.79 -10.84
C ARG A 23 4.25 -9.64 -11.67
N ARG A 24 3.79 -10.77 -11.13
CA ARG A 24 2.82 -11.64 -11.80
C ARG A 24 1.45 -10.97 -11.87
N GLY A 25 0.98 -10.40 -10.77
CA GLY A 25 -0.30 -9.71 -10.67
C GLY A 25 -0.36 -8.46 -11.55
N ALA A 26 0.67 -7.62 -11.54
CA ALA A 26 0.79 -6.47 -12.44
C ALA A 26 0.75 -6.89 -13.92
N GLY A 27 1.33 -8.06 -14.26
CA GLY A 27 1.25 -8.63 -15.60
C GLY A 27 -0.16 -9.09 -16.04
N LEU A 28 -1.14 -9.14 -15.14
CA LEU A 28 -2.55 -9.42 -15.45
C LEU A 28 -3.33 -8.14 -15.81
N VAL A 29 -2.79 -6.95 -15.52
CA VAL A 29 -3.40 -5.68 -15.91
C VAL A 29 -3.26 -5.52 -17.43
N LYS A 30 -4.35 -5.77 -18.14
CA LYS A 30 -4.42 -5.73 -19.61
C LYS A 30 -5.74 -5.14 -20.04
N GLU A 31 -5.74 -4.38 -21.14
CA GLU A 31 -6.97 -3.86 -21.75
C GLU A 31 -8.02 -4.98 -21.92
N GLY A 32 -9.22 -4.74 -21.42
CA GLY A 32 -10.35 -5.67 -21.45
C GLY A 32 -10.36 -6.74 -20.36
N ALA A 33 -9.31 -6.89 -19.55
CA ALA A 33 -9.34 -7.79 -18.40
C ALA A 33 -10.18 -7.19 -17.26
N PHE A 34 -10.91 -8.05 -16.55
CA PHE A 34 -11.73 -7.65 -15.40
C PHE A 34 -10.87 -7.42 -14.17
N LEU A 35 -11.18 -6.36 -13.43
CA LEU A 35 -10.51 -6.02 -12.18
C LEU A 35 -10.67 -7.14 -11.15
N LEU A 36 -11.88 -7.65 -10.99
CA LEU A 36 -12.17 -8.69 -10.00
C LEU A 36 -11.33 -9.94 -10.24
N ASP A 37 -11.29 -10.42 -11.49
CA ASP A 37 -10.49 -11.59 -11.88
C ASP A 37 -9.00 -11.38 -11.57
N MET A 38 -8.47 -10.20 -11.91
CA MET A 38 -7.06 -9.86 -11.65
C MET A 38 -6.76 -9.83 -10.14
N VAL A 39 -7.64 -9.23 -9.34
CA VAL A 39 -7.49 -9.15 -7.89
C VAL A 39 -7.56 -10.53 -7.26
N GLU A 40 -8.57 -11.34 -7.59
CA GLU A 40 -8.75 -12.67 -7.02
C GLU A 40 -7.62 -13.62 -7.41
N GLU A 41 -7.17 -13.60 -8.67
CA GLU A 41 -6.06 -14.44 -9.12
C GLU A 41 -4.74 -14.03 -8.45
N THR A 42 -4.48 -12.73 -8.27
CA THR A 42 -3.27 -12.26 -7.57
C THR A 42 -3.29 -12.62 -6.08
N GLU A 43 -4.42 -12.44 -5.38
CA GLU A 43 -4.56 -12.84 -3.98
C GLU A 43 -4.44 -14.37 -3.81
N LYS A 44 -4.93 -15.14 -4.79
CA LYS A 44 -4.76 -16.59 -4.82
C LYS A 44 -3.30 -17.00 -4.99
N MET A 45 -2.52 -16.31 -5.82
CA MET A 45 -1.08 -16.55 -5.94
C MET A 45 -0.37 -16.40 -4.58
N VAL A 46 -0.75 -15.40 -3.76
CA VAL A 46 -0.18 -15.25 -2.40
C VAL A 46 -0.43 -16.51 -1.56
N ALA A 47 -1.66 -17.03 -1.59
CA ALA A 47 -2.01 -18.24 -0.85
C ALA A 47 -1.30 -19.50 -1.37
N GLU A 48 -1.11 -19.62 -2.69
CA GLU A 48 -0.38 -20.74 -3.32
C GLU A 48 1.10 -20.76 -2.93
N GLU A 49 1.70 -19.60 -2.65
CA GLU A 49 3.06 -19.47 -2.13
C GLU A 49 3.14 -19.73 -0.61
N GLY A 50 2.01 -20.04 0.05
CA GLY A 50 1.95 -20.30 1.49
C GLY A 50 2.02 -19.06 2.37
N ALA A 51 1.87 -17.87 1.79
CA ALA A 51 1.94 -16.60 2.49
C ALA A 51 0.55 -16.01 2.79
N LEU A 52 0.54 -14.92 3.56
CA LEU A 52 -0.70 -14.22 3.93
C LEU A 52 -0.63 -12.75 3.50
N LEU A 53 -1.75 -12.21 3.06
CA LEU A 53 -1.88 -10.81 2.72
C LEU A 53 -1.82 -9.92 3.97
N ALA A 54 -0.94 -8.93 3.97
CA ALA A 54 -0.90 -7.87 4.99
C ALA A 54 -2.09 -6.93 4.86
N PHE A 55 -2.54 -6.65 3.65
CA PHE A 55 -3.76 -5.90 3.36
C PHE A 55 -4.35 -6.38 2.02
N PRO A 56 -5.61 -6.06 1.69
CA PRO A 56 -6.20 -6.45 0.42
C PRO A 56 -5.39 -5.93 -0.77
N LEU A 57 -5.32 -6.66 -1.88
CA LEU A 57 -4.63 -6.12 -3.05
C LEU A 57 -5.25 -4.79 -3.47
N ASN A 58 -4.44 -3.74 -3.44
CA ASN A 58 -4.84 -2.39 -3.82
C ASN A 58 -4.66 -2.25 -5.33
N VAL A 59 -5.71 -1.81 -6.01
CA VAL A 59 -5.71 -1.54 -7.46
C VAL A 59 -6.42 -0.22 -7.71
N SER A 60 -5.64 0.84 -7.85
CA SER A 60 -6.15 2.22 -7.95
C SER A 60 -5.97 2.78 -9.36
N TYR A 61 -7.05 3.33 -9.93
CA TYR A 61 -7.10 3.84 -11.30
C TYR A 61 -6.79 5.34 -11.34
N ASN A 62 -6.01 5.78 -12.32
CA ASN A 62 -5.92 7.18 -12.76
C ASN A 62 -5.67 8.17 -11.59
N GLU A 63 -6.62 9.05 -11.27
CA GLU A 63 -6.53 10.03 -10.18
C GLU A 63 -6.57 9.42 -8.77
N ALA A 64 -7.07 8.19 -8.62
CA ALA A 64 -7.07 7.48 -7.34
C ALA A 64 -5.63 7.03 -7.03
N ALA A 65 -5.05 7.53 -5.94
CA ALA A 65 -3.70 7.21 -5.50
C ALA A 65 -3.63 5.85 -4.78
N ALA A 66 -4.55 5.59 -3.83
CA ALA A 66 -4.48 4.44 -2.92
C ALA A 66 -5.87 4.00 -2.42
N HIS A 67 -5.90 2.84 -1.76
CA HIS A 67 -7.05 2.26 -1.04
C HIS A 67 -8.23 1.75 -1.89
N ASP A 68 -8.10 1.68 -3.23
CA ASP A 68 -9.11 1.03 -4.06
C ASP A 68 -8.82 -0.46 -4.24
N THR A 69 -9.87 -1.26 -4.34
CA THR A 69 -9.80 -2.70 -4.62
C THR A 69 -11.13 -3.16 -5.22
N ALA A 70 -11.18 -4.41 -5.70
CA ALA A 70 -12.39 -5.01 -6.25
C ALA A 70 -13.45 -5.23 -5.16
N MET A 71 -14.67 -4.75 -5.43
CA MET A 71 -15.85 -5.05 -4.61
C MET A 71 -16.47 -6.40 -5.01
N PRO A 72 -17.40 -6.98 -4.23
CA PRO A 72 -18.15 -8.16 -4.66
C PRO A 72 -18.88 -7.92 -5.99
N GLY A 73 -18.58 -8.74 -7.01
CA GLY A 73 -19.20 -8.62 -8.34
C GLY A 73 -18.76 -7.37 -9.12
N ASP A 74 -17.55 -6.86 -8.86
CA ASP A 74 -17.00 -5.71 -9.60
C ASP A 74 -16.87 -6.04 -11.10
N GLU A 75 -17.58 -5.28 -11.94
CA GLU A 75 -17.59 -5.43 -13.41
C GLU A 75 -16.63 -4.46 -14.10
N ARG A 76 -15.82 -3.70 -13.34
CA ARG A 76 -14.82 -2.80 -13.94
C ARG A 76 -13.82 -3.60 -14.75
N VAL A 77 -13.48 -3.06 -15.91
CA VAL A 77 -12.44 -3.57 -16.82
C VAL A 77 -11.34 -2.53 -16.94
N PHE A 78 -10.10 -2.98 -17.14
CA PHE A 78 -9.02 -2.07 -17.50
C PHE A 78 -9.21 -1.60 -18.95
N ALA A 79 -9.14 -0.29 -19.16
CA ALA A 79 -9.30 0.33 -20.47
C ALA A 79 -7.98 0.89 -20.99
N ARG A 80 -7.91 1.07 -22.30
CA ARG A 80 -6.82 1.84 -22.92
C ARG A 80 -6.78 3.25 -22.33
N GLY A 81 -5.59 3.70 -21.98
CA GLY A 81 -5.36 5.02 -21.38
C GLY A 81 -5.31 5.02 -19.85
N ASP A 82 -5.69 3.92 -19.19
CA ASP A 82 -5.65 3.81 -17.74
C ASP A 82 -4.23 3.77 -17.20
N LEU A 83 -4.04 4.38 -16.03
CA LEU A 83 -2.84 4.30 -15.20
C LEU A 83 -3.17 3.61 -13.89
N ILE A 84 -2.68 2.38 -13.73
CA ILE A 84 -3.11 1.47 -12.65
C ILE A 84 -1.99 1.31 -11.63
N LYS A 85 -2.22 1.69 -10.38
CA LYS A 85 -1.32 1.31 -9.28
C LYS A 85 -1.74 -0.06 -8.79
N VAL A 86 -0.81 -1.01 -8.78
CA VAL A 86 -0.95 -2.32 -8.14
C VAL A 86 -0.07 -2.33 -6.92
N ASP A 87 -0.69 -2.51 -5.76
CA ASP A 87 -0.06 -2.36 -4.46
C ASP A 87 -0.40 -3.59 -3.58
N LEU A 88 0.65 -4.27 -3.13
CA LEU A 88 0.59 -5.58 -2.52
C LEU A 88 1.43 -5.67 -1.25
N GLY A 89 0.73 -5.91 -0.14
CA GLY A 89 1.33 -6.31 1.12
C GLY A 89 1.26 -7.82 1.36
N ILE A 90 2.40 -8.44 1.65
CA ILE A 90 2.49 -9.83 2.14
C ILE A 90 3.13 -9.83 3.53
N HIS A 91 2.76 -10.77 4.39
CA HIS A 91 3.47 -10.97 5.65
C HIS A 91 3.82 -12.44 5.91
N VAL A 92 4.93 -12.66 6.60
CA VAL A 92 5.33 -13.93 7.22
C VAL A 92 5.32 -13.72 8.73
N ASP A 93 4.43 -14.42 9.44
CA ASP A 93 4.20 -14.25 10.90
C ASP A 93 4.03 -12.79 11.38
N GLY A 94 3.47 -11.95 10.51
CA GLY A 94 3.20 -10.54 10.77
C GLY A 94 4.35 -9.61 10.41
N TYR A 95 5.52 -10.11 9.98
CA TYR A 95 6.58 -9.29 9.39
C TYR A 95 6.21 -8.97 7.95
N ILE A 96 5.98 -7.69 7.68
CA ILE A 96 5.32 -7.20 6.46
C ILE A 96 6.36 -6.81 5.42
N ALA A 97 6.10 -7.19 4.18
CA ALA A 97 6.67 -6.56 3.01
C ALA A 97 5.55 -5.86 2.24
N ASP A 98 5.76 -4.56 2.04
CA ASP A 98 4.92 -3.66 1.26
C ASP A 98 5.63 -3.24 -0.03
N THR A 99 4.92 -3.32 -1.16
CA THR A 99 5.47 -2.95 -2.46
C THR A 99 4.38 -2.72 -3.49
N ALA A 100 4.61 -1.69 -4.30
CA ALA A 100 3.70 -1.26 -5.34
C ALA A 100 4.43 -0.92 -6.64
N MET A 101 3.71 -1.06 -7.75
CA MET A 101 4.14 -0.57 -9.05
C MET A 101 2.97 -0.01 -9.86
N THR A 102 3.29 0.89 -10.77
CA THR A 102 2.31 1.45 -11.70
C THR A 102 2.39 0.75 -13.06
N VAL A 103 1.26 0.25 -13.56
CA VAL A 103 1.08 -0.27 -14.92
C VAL A 103 0.40 0.80 -15.77
N ASP A 104 1.06 1.16 -16.87
CA ASP A 104 0.58 2.15 -17.82
C ASP A 104 -0.05 1.46 -19.05
N LEU A 105 -1.36 1.66 -19.25
CA LEU A 105 -2.09 1.24 -20.45
C LEU A 105 -2.33 2.41 -21.41
N GLY A 106 -1.73 3.56 -21.15
CA GLY A 106 -1.81 4.80 -21.92
C GLY A 106 -0.45 5.26 -22.44
N ASP A 107 -0.15 6.54 -22.20
CA ASP A 107 1.10 7.20 -22.60
C ASP A 107 1.58 8.11 -21.45
N HIS A 108 1.70 7.52 -20.25
CA HIS A 108 2.05 8.19 -18.99
C HIS A 108 3.44 7.80 -18.50
N GLY A 109 4.28 7.19 -19.35
CA GLY A 109 5.63 6.72 -19.01
C GLY A 109 6.47 7.73 -18.22
N PRO A 110 6.55 9.02 -18.60
CA PRO A 110 7.32 10.01 -17.84
C PRO A 110 6.82 10.22 -16.40
N LEU A 111 5.50 10.10 -16.16
CA LEU A 111 4.92 10.18 -14.82
C LEU A 111 5.33 8.96 -13.97
N VAL A 112 5.26 7.76 -14.56
CA VAL A 112 5.72 6.53 -13.90
C VAL A 112 7.20 6.62 -13.54
N GLU A 113 8.03 7.10 -14.45
CA GLU A 113 9.47 7.31 -14.20
C GLU A 113 9.72 8.34 -13.10
N ALA A 114 8.89 9.38 -12.95
CA ALA A 114 9.03 10.34 -11.86
C ALA A 114 8.92 9.68 -10.47
N SER A 115 7.92 8.82 -10.26
CA SER A 115 7.80 8.05 -9.01
C SER A 115 8.97 7.08 -8.82
N ARG A 116 9.41 6.39 -9.88
CA ARG A 116 10.51 5.41 -9.80
C ARG A 116 11.86 6.09 -9.51
N ALA A 117 12.16 7.19 -10.18
CA ALA A 117 13.38 7.96 -9.95
C ALA A 117 13.43 8.52 -8.53
N ALA A 118 12.29 9.01 -8.02
CA ALA A 118 12.19 9.48 -6.65
C ALA A 118 12.41 8.37 -5.62
N LEU A 119 11.88 7.17 -5.87
CA LEU A 119 12.09 6.01 -5.00
C LEU A 119 13.56 5.62 -4.95
N GLU A 120 14.21 5.49 -6.11
CA GLU A 120 15.62 5.13 -6.20
C GLU A 120 16.53 6.19 -5.57
N ALA A 121 16.23 7.49 -5.77
CA ALA A 121 16.97 8.57 -5.14
C ALA A 121 16.85 8.53 -3.61
N ALA A 122 15.64 8.28 -3.08
CA ALA A 122 15.42 8.17 -1.64
C ALA A 122 16.12 6.95 -1.05
N ILE A 123 16.02 5.78 -1.68
CA ILE A 123 16.73 4.55 -1.28
C ILE A 123 18.23 4.79 -1.21
N GLY A 124 18.81 5.46 -2.21
CA GLY A 124 20.24 5.79 -2.24
C GLY A 124 20.71 6.71 -1.11
N ALA A 125 19.79 7.40 -0.43
CA ALA A 125 20.08 8.25 0.72
C ALA A 125 19.82 7.57 2.08
N VAL A 126 19.19 6.39 2.11
CA VAL A 126 18.90 5.69 3.37
C VAL A 126 20.18 5.19 4.00
N ARG A 127 20.43 5.62 5.23
CA ARG A 127 21.47 5.11 6.14
C ARG A 127 21.21 5.61 7.56
N PRO A 128 21.77 4.97 8.60
CA PRO A 128 21.67 5.47 9.96
C PRO A 128 22.09 6.93 10.10
N GLY A 129 21.34 7.70 10.89
CA GLY A 129 21.58 9.12 11.15
C GLY A 129 20.87 10.10 10.19
N VAL A 130 20.35 9.63 9.06
CA VAL A 130 19.54 10.47 8.15
C VAL A 130 18.18 10.76 8.78
N VAL A 131 17.71 12.01 8.65
CA VAL A 131 16.39 12.41 9.16
C VAL A 131 15.34 12.22 8.06
N THR A 132 14.17 11.66 8.39
CA THR A 132 13.16 11.34 7.37
C THR A 132 12.66 12.56 6.56
N GLY A 133 12.70 13.77 7.11
CA GLY A 133 12.41 15.00 6.36
C GLY A 133 13.39 15.28 5.21
N GLU A 134 14.64 14.80 5.31
CA GLU A 134 15.63 14.88 4.23
C GLU A 134 15.25 13.95 3.07
N LEU A 135 14.74 12.75 3.37
CA LEU A 135 14.21 11.85 2.34
C LEU A 135 13.04 12.49 1.59
N GLY A 136 12.15 13.18 2.29
CA GLY A 136 11.06 13.90 1.63
C GLY A 136 11.52 15.04 0.72
N ALA A 137 12.62 15.72 1.07
CA ALA A 137 13.22 16.72 0.19
C ALA A 137 13.82 16.08 -1.08
N ILE A 138 14.45 14.91 -0.95
CA ILE A 138 15.00 14.16 -2.08
C ILE A 138 13.89 13.66 -3.01
N ILE A 139 12.84 13.08 -2.43
CA ILE A 139 11.66 12.61 -3.18
C ILE A 139 11.02 13.76 -3.95
N GLN A 140 10.76 14.88 -3.26
CA GLN A 140 10.17 16.06 -3.89
C GLN A 140 11.01 16.58 -5.05
N ALA A 141 12.32 16.76 -4.85
CA ALA A 141 13.21 17.28 -5.88
C ALA A 141 13.22 16.37 -7.13
N ALA A 142 13.27 15.05 -6.93
CA ALA A 142 13.26 14.08 -8.03
C ALA A 142 11.95 14.11 -8.82
N ILE A 143 10.80 14.22 -8.16
CA ILE A 143 9.49 14.30 -8.84
C ILE A 143 9.35 15.64 -9.59
N GLU A 144 9.78 16.75 -8.99
CA GLU A 144 9.72 18.08 -9.59
C GLU A 144 10.66 18.23 -10.79
N GLU A 145 11.82 17.57 -10.78
CA GLU A 145 12.76 17.53 -11.93
C GLU A 145 12.12 16.88 -13.17
N HIS A 146 11.20 15.94 -12.98
CA HIS A 146 10.42 15.32 -14.05
C HIS A 146 9.19 16.16 -14.47
N GLY A 147 8.98 17.33 -13.86
CA GLY A 147 7.89 18.26 -14.19
C GLY A 147 6.54 17.91 -13.56
N TYR A 148 6.53 17.03 -12.56
CA TYR A 148 5.32 16.62 -11.83
C TYR A 148 5.33 17.14 -10.39
N LYS A 149 4.23 16.90 -9.66
CA LYS A 149 4.14 17.23 -8.23
C LYS A 149 4.14 15.97 -7.39
N PRO A 150 4.78 15.97 -6.20
CA PRO A 150 4.54 14.92 -5.22
C PRO A 150 3.14 15.04 -4.62
N VAL A 151 2.52 13.92 -4.26
CA VAL A 151 1.34 13.92 -3.37
C VAL A 151 1.81 14.13 -1.93
N GLY A 152 1.73 15.37 -1.45
CA GLY A 152 2.38 15.77 -0.19
C GLY A 152 1.69 15.31 1.09
N ASN A 153 0.46 14.80 1.01
CA ASN A 153 -0.29 14.25 2.16
C ASN A 153 -0.40 12.72 2.16
N LEU A 154 0.43 12.04 1.36
CA LEU A 154 0.74 10.62 1.47
C LEU A 154 2.20 10.47 1.87
N THR A 155 2.51 9.40 2.60
CA THR A 155 3.83 9.18 3.20
C THR A 155 4.09 7.69 3.30
N GLY A 156 5.32 7.27 3.04
CA GLY A 156 5.79 5.96 3.47
C GLY A 156 5.77 5.81 4.99
N HIS A 157 5.97 4.60 5.46
CA HIS A 157 5.72 4.26 6.85
C HIS A 157 6.60 3.12 7.36
N GLY A 158 6.74 3.06 8.68
CA GLY A 158 7.39 1.95 9.36
C GLY A 158 6.58 0.68 9.23
N LEU A 159 7.28 -0.44 9.27
CA LEU A 159 6.69 -1.77 9.26
C LEU A 159 7.13 -2.49 10.53
N ASP A 160 6.15 -2.81 11.37
CA ASP A 160 6.34 -3.59 12.58
C ASP A 160 5.50 -4.88 12.49
N ARG A 161 5.75 -5.83 13.38
CA ARG A 161 5.04 -7.12 13.38
C ARG A 161 3.53 -6.91 13.58
N TYR A 162 2.72 -7.23 12.56
CA TYR A 162 1.28 -6.99 12.47
C TYR A 162 0.85 -5.51 12.50
N ASP A 163 1.78 -4.57 12.32
CA ASP A 163 1.44 -3.15 12.19
C ASP A 163 1.98 -2.57 10.89
N LEU A 164 1.03 -2.35 9.97
CA LEU A 164 1.28 -1.82 8.64
C LEU A 164 1.74 -0.37 8.67
N HIS A 165 1.30 0.45 9.64
CA HIS A 165 1.59 1.89 9.66
C HIS A 165 2.37 2.27 10.92
N GLY A 166 3.51 1.61 11.12
CA GLY A 166 4.45 1.86 12.21
C GLY A 166 5.27 3.14 12.00
N LYS A 167 6.25 3.36 12.88
CA LYS A 167 7.23 4.45 12.73
C LYS A 167 8.47 3.94 11.98
N PRO A 168 9.16 4.79 11.19
CA PRO A 168 8.93 6.22 11.01
C PRO A 168 7.95 6.55 9.88
N MET A 169 7.46 7.79 9.85
CA MET A 169 6.81 8.35 8.66
C MET A 169 7.89 8.84 7.68
N ILE A 170 7.78 8.46 6.41
CA ILE A 170 8.64 8.90 5.31
C ILE A 170 7.85 9.88 4.43
N PRO A 171 8.05 11.20 4.58
CA PRO A 171 7.30 12.19 3.81
C PRO A 171 7.66 12.15 2.32
N ASN A 172 6.70 12.51 1.46
CA ASN A 172 6.92 12.71 0.01
C ASN A 172 7.28 14.16 -0.36
N VAL A 173 7.30 15.05 0.63
CA VAL A 173 7.65 16.47 0.49
C VAL A 173 8.68 16.85 1.54
N ALA A 174 9.46 17.91 1.26
CA ALA A 174 10.39 18.47 2.21
C ALA A 174 9.67 18.85 3.52
N MET A 175 10.20 18.35 4.64
CA MET A 175 9.70 18.63 5.97
C MET A 175 10.87 18.93 6.90
N SER A 176 10.71 19.91 7.79
CA SER A 176 11.71 20.18 8.82
C SER A 176 11.70 19.10 9.90
N GLY A 177 12.84 18.46 10.15
CA GLY A 177 12.95 17.41 11.16
C GLY A 177 12.34 16.09 10.70
N GLY A 178 11.95 15.25 11.66
CA GLY A 178 11.48 13.89 11.39
C GLY A 178 12.14 12.89 12.34
N THR A 179 11.93 11.61 12.07
CA THR A 179 12.62 10.55 12.81
C THR A 179 14.03 10.40 12.28
N VAL A 180 14.99 10.17 13.18
CA VAL A 180 16.35 9.78 12.78
C VAL A 180 16.29 8.30 12.42
N ILE A 181 16.76 7.95 11.22
CA ILE A 181 16.86 6.57 10.77
C ILE A 181 17.92 5.85 11.62
N GLU A 182 17.56 4.68 12.15
CA GLU A 182 18.45 3.85 12.95
C GLU A 182 18.61 2.47 12.28
N GLU A 183 19.78 1.86 12.47
CA GLU A 183 20.03 0.49 12.05
C GLU A 183 18.98 -0.48 12.62
N GLY A 184 18.50 -1.38 11.77
CA GLY A 184 17.46 -2.36 12.10
C GLY A 184 16.03 -1.84 11.94
N MET A 185 15.81 -0.57 11.61
CA MET A 185 14.48 -0.10 11.21
C MET A 185 14.04 -0.78 9.92
N VAL A 186 12.74 -1.07 9.82
CA VAL A 186 12.10 -1.58 8.61
C VAL A 186 10.98 -0.62 8.23
N PHE A 187 10.98 -0.18 6.97
CA PHE A 187 9.97 0.76 6.47
C PHE A 187 9.79 0.62 4.96
N ALA A 188 8.66 1.13 4.49
CA ALA A 188 8.37 1.34 3.09
C ALA A 188 8.63 2.79 2.68
N ILE A 189 9.21 2.98 1.49
CA ILE A 189 9.26 4.27 0.81
C ILE A 189 8.34 4.18 -0.40
N GLU A 190 7.36 5.08 -0.49
CA GLU A 190 6.30 5.09 -1.52
C GLU A 190 6.04 6.50 -2.07
N PRO A 191 6.86 6.96 -3.03
CA PRO A 191 6.60 8.19 -3.78
C PRO A 191 5.39 8.10 -4.70
N PHE A 192 4.52 9.09 -4.55
CA PHE A 192 3.40 9.35 -5.46
C PHE A 192 3.67 10.62 -6.26
N ALA A 193 3.72 10.51 -7.59
CA ALA A 193 3.79 11.65 -8.49
C ALA A 193 2.41 11.88 -9.12
N THR A 194 2.03 13.13 -9.36
CA THR A 194 0.71 13.48 -9.89
C THR A 194 0.76 14.63 -10.89
N THR A 195 -0.17 14.58 -11.86
CA THR A 195 -0.48 15.70 -12.77
C THR A 195 -1.48 16.70 -12.16
N GLY A 196 -2.06 16.35 -11.01
CA GLY A 196 -3.12 17.10 -10.36
C GLY A 196 -2.64 18.17 -9.38
N SER A 197 -3.27 18.17 -8.21
CA SER A 197 -3.07 19.20 -7.20
C SER A 197 -1.85 18.94 -6.31
N GLY A 198 -1.36 17.69 -6.23
CA GLY A 198 -0.35 17.30 -5.25
C GLY A 198 -0.95 16.97 -3.88
N LYS A 199 -2.26 16.76 -3.80
CA LYS A 199 -2.98 16.44 -2.58
C LYS A 199 -4.17 15.53 -2.85
N VAL A 200 -4.31 14.47 -2.06
CA VAL A 200 -5.45 13.54 -2.16
C VAL A 200 -6.54 13.85 -1.14
N THR A 201 -7.78 13.49 -1.48
CA THR A 201 -8.95 13.53 -0.61
C THR A 201 -9.69 12.20 -0.61
N GLU A 202 -10.42 11.92 0.47
CA GLU A 202 -11.24 10.72 0.59
C GLU A 202 -12.43 10.76 -0.38
N ALA A 203 -12.62 9.69 -1.15
CA ALA A 203 -13.82 9.42 -1.93
C ALA A 203 -14.94 8.83 -1.06
N SER A 204 -16.13 8.68 -1.64
CA SER A 204 -17.24 7.96 -0.99
C SER A 204 -17.07 6.44 -1.01
N ARG A 205 -16.28 5.91 -1.96
CA ARG A 205 -16.04 4.46 -2.10
C ARG A 205 -15.13 3.96 -0.98
N VAL A 206 -15.57 2.89 -0.30
CA VAL A 206 -14.84 2.23 0.79
C VAL A 206 -15.01 0.73 0.65
N GLU A 207 -13.92 0.01 0.41
CA GLU A 207 -13.92 -1.47 0.34
C GLU A 207 -12.95 -2.10 1.35
N ILE A 208 -12.14 -1.29 2.04
CA ILE A 208 -11.09 -1.75 2.95
C ILE A 208 -11.39 -1.26 4.38
N TYR A 209 -11.20 -2.14 5.36
CA TYR A 209 -11.46 -1.86 6.77
C TYR A 209 -10.38 -2.45 7.66
N LYS A 210 -10.10 -1.84 8.81
CA LYS A 210 -9.23 -2.38 9.86
C LYS A 210 -9.98 -2.46 11.18
N GLN A 211 -9.80 -3.55 11.92
CA GLN A 211 -10.28 -3.60 13.29
C GLN A 211 -9.36 -2.78 14.21
N ILE A 212 -9.96 -1.81 14.90
CA ILE A 212 -9.24 -0.90 15.82
C ILE A 212 -9.65 -1.09 17.29
N ALA A 213 -10.71 -1.87 17.57
CA ALA A 213 -11.10 -2.21 18.93
C ALA A 213 -11.66 -3.64 19.03
N ALA A 214 -11.30 -4.34 20.11
CA ALA A 214 -11.82 -5.66 20.42
C ALA A 214 -13.09 -5.57 21.27
N ARG A 215 -14.26 -5.44 20.62
CA ARG A 215 -15.58 -5.40 21.28
C ARG A 215 -16.55 -6.41 20.67
N PRO A 216 -17.47 -6.99 21.47
CA PRO A 216 -18.48 -7.90 20.95
C PRO A 216 -19.54 -7.17 20.12
N ALA A 217 -20.13 -7.85 19.14
CA ALA A 217 -21.20 -7.33 18.30
C ALA A 217 -22.50 -8.14 18.47
N ARG A 218 -23.64 -7.45 18.57
CA ARG A 218 -24.98 -8.08 18.71
C ARG A 218 -25.62 -8.43 17.37
N LEU A 219 -25.37 -7.64 16.33
CA LEU A 219 -25.93 -7.88 14.99
C LEU A 219 -25.24 -9.10 14.35
N PRO A 220 -25.98 -10.07 13.77
CA PRO A 220 -25.37 -11.25 13.14
C PRO A 220 -24.36 -10.93 12.03
N SER A 221 -24.66 -9.97 11.14
CA SER A 221 -23.72 -9.56 10.08
C SER A 221 -22.46 -8.92 10.66
N ALA A 222 -22.58 -8.12 11.73
CA ALA A 222 -21.43 -7.55 12.43
C ALA A 222 -20.55 -8.63 13.10
N ARG A 223 -21.13 -9.69 13.67
CA ARG A 223 -20.35 -10.83 14.19
C ARG A 223 -19.54 -11.50 13.09
N ARG A 224 -20.16 -11.74 11.95
CA ARG A 224 -19.51 -12.37 10.79
C ARG A 224 -18.34 -11.54 10.26
N ILE A 225 -18.49 -10.22 10.17
CA ILE A 225 -17.38 -9.32 9.81
C ILE A 225 -16.21 -9.47 10.81
N LEU A 226 -16.50 -9.57 12.11
CA LEU A 226 -15.46 -9.75 13.12
C LEU A 226 -14.81 -11.14 13.08
N GLU A 227 -15.47 -12.17 12.54
CA GLU A 227 -14.87 -13.49 12.29
C GLU A 227 -13.77 -13.40 11.21
N THR A 228 -13.96 -12.57 10.19
CA THR A 228 -12.92 -12.25 9.19
C THR A 228 -11.84 -11.34 9.76
N ALA A 229 -12.21 -10.32 10.55
CA ALA A 229 -11.27 -9.28 10.99
C ALA A 229 -10.33 -9.73 12.13
N ARG A 230 -10.82 -10.49 13.11
CA ARG A 230 -10.06 -10.83 14.33
C ARG A 230 -8.76 -11.62 14.07
N PRO A 231 -8.74 -12.65 13.21
CA PRO A 231 -7.52 -13.41 12.93
C PRO A 231 -6.39 -12.56 12.34
N ARG A 232 -6.73 -11.41 11.75
CA ARG A 232 -5.78 -10.50 11.11
C ARG A 232 -5.03 -9.61 12.09
N ARG A 233 -5.38 -9.64 13.39
CA ARG A 233 -4.64 -8.93 14.46
C ARG A 233 -4.46 -7.43 14.22
N GLY A 234 -5.43 -6.79 13.58
CA GLY A 234 -5.37 -5.37 13.24
C GLY A 234 -4.84 -5.07 11.84
N LEU A 235 -4.49 -6.07 11.04
CA LEU A 235 -4.21 -5.88 9.63
C LEU A 235 -5.51 -5.64 8.82
N PRO A 236 -5.51 -4.75 7.79
CA PRO A 236 -6.69 -4.42 7.01
C PRO A 236 -7.29 -5.62 6.26
N PHE A 237 -8.59 -5.58 5.98
CA PHE A 237 -9.32 -6.60 5.20
C PHE A 237 -10.31 -5.97 4.22
N SER A 238 -10.63 -6.71 3.16
CA SER A 238 -11.59 -6.27 2.16
C SER A 238 -13.01 -6.68 2.52
N ARG A 239 -13.97 -5.83 2.15
CA ARG A 239 -15.40 -6.16 2.08
C ARG A 239 -15.65 -7.47 1.35
N ARG A 240 -14.91 -7.76 0.27
CA ARG A 240 -15.05 -8.96 -0.57
C ARG A 240 -14.79 -10.26 0.18
N TRP A 241 -13.93 -10.24 1.20
CA TRP A 241 -13.61 -11.42 2.00
C TRP A 241 -14.69 -11.79 3.02
N VAL A 242 -15.72 -10.96 3.18
CA VAL A 242 -16.81 -11.20 4.14
C VAL A 242 -18.03 -11.78 3.42
N PRO A 243 -18.36 -13.08 3.63
CA PRO A 243 -19.46 -13.72 2.92
C PRO A 243 -20.83 -13.42 3.54
N GLY A 244 -21.86 -13.36 2.70
CA GLY A 244 -23.28 -13.35 3.11
C GLY A 244 -23.97 -11.99 3.01
N ASP A 245 -25.19 -11.94 3.54
CA ASP A 245 -26.11 -10.83 3.33
C ASP A 245 -26.01 -9.75 4.40
N LYS A 246 -26.51 -8.55 4.07
CA LYS A 246 -26.63 -7.39 5.00
C LYS A 246 -25.30 -6.99 5.65
N ILE A 247 -24.19 -7.19 4.93
CA ILE A 247 -22.84 -6.83 5.40
C ILE A 247 -22.68 -5.32 5.51
N GLU A 248 -23.24 -4.53 4.59
CA GLU A 248 -23.17 -3.05 4.65
C GLU A 248 -23.72 -2.47 5.95
N ILE A 249 -24.84 -3.03 6.44
CA ILE A 249 -25.43 -2.64 7.73
C ILE A 249 -24.48 -3.01 8.88
N GLY A 250 -23.84 -4.17 8.79
CA GLY A 250 -22.84 -4.62 9.75
C GLY A 250 -21.62 -3.71 9.80
N LEU A 251 -21.04 -3.40 8.63
CA LEU A 251 -19.89 -2.50 8.49
C LEU A 251 -20.21 -1.11 9.03
N SER A 252 -21.31 -0.51 8.58
CA SER A 252 -21.77 0.80 9.04
C SER A 252 -21.96 0.85 10.56
N THR A 253 -22.50 -0.22 11.15
CA THR A 253 -22.69 -0.34 12.60
C THR A 253 -21.36 -0.42 13.34
N LEU A 254 -20.41 -1.22 12.84
CA LEU A 254 -19.10 -1.39 13.46
C LEU A 254 -18.24 -0.13 13.35
N VAL A 255 -18.28 0.56 12.21
CA VAL A 255 -17.61 1.85 12.00
C VAL A 255 -18.18 2.91 12.94
N ARG A 256 -19.52 3.08 12.99
CA ARG A 256 -20.18 4.06 13.88
C ARG A 256 -19.83 3.82 15.36
N ASN A 257 -19.65 2.56 15.74
CA ASN A 257 -19.30 2.20 17.11
C ASN A 257 -17.79 2.31 17.41
N GLY A 258 -16.95 2.70 16.45
CA GLY A 258 -15.50 2.80 16.59
C GLY A 258 -14.82 1.44 16.78
N ILE A 259 -15.37 0.39 16.16
CA ILE A 259 -14.80 -0.97 16.19
C ILE A 259 -13.95 -1.21 14.94
N LEU A 260 -14.41 -0.71 13.80
CA LEU A 260 -13.68 -0.70 12.55
C LEU A 260 -13.33 0.73 12.15
N HIS A 261 -12.17 0.86 11.52
CA HIS A 261 -11.78 2.04 10.76
C HIS A 261 -11.96 1.74 9.25
N PRO A 262 -12.70 2.56 8.50
CA PRO A 262 -12.78 2.47 7.05
C PRO A 262 -11.56 3.14 6.40
N PHE A 263 -11.11 2.62 5.25
CA PHE A 263 -10.14 3.29 4.38
C PHE A 263 -10.83 3.65 3.06
N PRO A 264 -11.31 4.90 2.91
CA PRO A 264 -11.84 5.36 1.64
C PRO A 264 -10.75 5.46 0.59
N VAL A 265 -11.14 5.31 -0.68
CA VAL A 265 -10.26 5.55 -1.82
C VAL A 265 -9.74 6.98 -1.76
N LEU A 266 -8.43 7.17 -1.91
CA LEU A 266 -7.80 8.48 -1.89
C LEU A 266 -7.58 8.94 -3.32
N HIS A 267 -8.18 10.06 -3.72
CA HIS A 267 -8.07 10.59 -5.09
C HIS A 267 -7.51 12.01 -5.10
N ASP A 268 -6.69 12.31 -6.10
CA ASP A 268 -6.40 13.68 -6.52
C ASP A 268 -7.56 14.19 -7.40
N VAL A 269 -7.44 15.39 -7.95
CA VAL A 269 -8.52 16.06 -8.69
C VAL A 269 -9.01 15.25 -9.90
N PRO A 270 -10.32 15.27 -10.23
CA PRO A 270 -10.87 14.50 -11.34
C PRO A 270 -10.15 14.73 -12.66
N GLY A 271 -9.85 13.64 -13.38
CA GLY A 271 -9.14 13.67 -14.67
C GLY A 271 -7.62 13.88 -14.57
N SER A 272 -7.06 13.96 -13.36
CA SER A 272 -5.61 13.86 -13.17
C SER A 272 -5.15 12.39 -13.18
N PHE A 273 -3.84 12.20 -13.14
CA PHE A 273 -3.20 10.89 -13.07
C PHE A 273 -2.20 10.90 -11.92
N VAL A 274 -2.20 9.82 -11.14
CA VAL A 274 -1.24 9.56 -10.08
C VAL A 274 -0.49 8.28 -10.43
N SER A 275 0.84 8.29 -10.28
CA SER A 275 1.70 7.09 -10.27
C SER A 275 2.28 6.86 -8.89
N GLN A 276 2.61 5.60 -8.59
CA GLN A 276 3.27 5.13 -7.37
C GLN A 276 4.40 4.17 -7.73
N ALA A 277 5.47 4.20 -6.97
CA ALA A 277 6.47 3.14 -6.90
C ALA A 277 6.81 2.91 -5.43
N GLU A 278 6.97 1.67 -5.00
CA GLU A 278 7.21 1.40 -3.59
C GLU A 278 8.05 0.16 -3.33
N HIS A 279 8.91 0.26 -2.33
CA HIS A 279 9.69 -0.85 -1.81
C HIS A 279 9.81 -0.82 -0.28
N THR A 280 9.84 -2.02 0.29
CA THR A 280 10.25 -2.28 1.66
C THR A 280 11.75 -2.44 1.76
N MET A 281 12.34 -1.90 2.83
CA MET A 281 13.75 -2.04 3.11
C MET A 281 14.04 -2.20 4.60
N ILE A 282 15.16 -2.85 4.88
CA ILE A 282 15.75 -3.02 6.21
C ILE A 282 17.00 -2.13 6.27
N VAL A 283 17.09 -1.24 7.26
CA VAL A 283 18.28 -0.39 7.45
C VAL A 283 19.44 -1.22 7.98
N THR A 284 20.59 -1.13 7.32
CA THR A 284 21.84 -1.78 7.69
C THR A 284 22.83 -0.74 8.24
N GLU A 285 24.00 -1.17 8.73
CA GLU A 285 25.03 -0.26 9.28
C GLU A 285 25.46 0.83 8.27
N GLU A 286 25.58 0.48 6.99
CA GLU A 286 26.09 1.37 5.94
C GLU A 286 25.00 1.93 5.01
N GLY A 287 23.76 1.43 5.08
CA GLY A 287 22.69 1.82 4.18
C GLY A 287 21.38 1.09 4.42
N CYS A 288 20.88 0.38 3.41
CA CYS A 288 19.72 -0.52 3.53
C CYS A 288 19.79 -1.72 2.59
N GLU A 289 19.11 -2.81 2.96
CA GLU A 289 18.74 -3.90 2.06
C GLU A 289 17.29 -3.70 1.60
N VAL A 290 17.07 -3.59 0.28
CA VAL A 290 15.73 -3.53 -0.31
C VAL A 290 15.21 -4.95 -0.51
N THR A 291 14.21 -5.37 0.27
CA THR A 291 13.75 -6.76 0.27
C THR A 291 12.81 -7.10 -0.88
N THR A 292 12.22 -6.08 -1.53
CA THR A 292 11.20 -6.21 -2.58
C THR A 292 11.71 -5.93 -4.00
N ARG A 293 13.03 -5.80 -4.22
CA ARG A 293 13.62 -5.39 -5.52
C ARG A 293 13.75 -6.52 -6.54
#